data_AF-I0QL04-F1
#
_entry.id   AF-I0QL04-F1
#
_cell.length_a   1.000
_cell.length_b   1.000
_cell.length_c   1.000
_cell.angle_alpha   90.00
_cell.angle_beta   90.00
_cell.angle_gamma   90.00
#
_symmetry.space_group_name_H-M   'P 1'
#
loop_
_entity.id
_entity.type
_entity.pdbx_description
1 polymer ?
#
loop_
_entity_poly.entity_id
_entity_poly.type
_entity_poly.pdbx_seq_one_letter_code
_entity_poly.pdbx_strand_id
1 'polypeptide(L)' 'GFILLIAFAPNWLGTPLYTGTSVTRGIPIGVGLIVISFLLTGIYVWRANGEFDRLTQKLLSEVKA' A
#
# COMPACT_ATOMS: atom_id res chain seq x y z
N GLY A 1 -10.10 1.27 9.89
CA GLY A 1 -9.64 0.04 10.55
C GLY A 1 -8.56 0.33 11.58
N PHE A 2 -7.33 0.58 11.14
CA PHE A 2 -6.17 0.80 12.02
C PHE A 2 -6.34 1.91 13.06
N ILE A 3 -6.89 3.07 12.65
CA ILE A 3 -7.12 4.21 13.55
C ILE A 3 -8.08 3.83 14.69
N LEU A 4 -9.12 3.03 14.41
CA LEU A 4 -10.03 2.53 15.44
C LEU A 4 -9.32 1.58 16.41
N LEU A 5 -8.42 0.74 15.89
CA LEU A 5 -7.63 -0.17 16.72
C LEU A 5 -6.71 0.59 17.68
N ILE A 6 -6.11 1.69 17.22
CA ILE A 6 -5.32 2.61 18.07
C ILE A 6 -6.21 3.24 19.15
N ALA A 7 -7.40 3.71 18.77
CA ALA A 7 -8.30 4.41 19.68
C ALA A 7 -8.90 3.49 20.77
N PHE A 8 -9.25 2.25 20.42
CA PHE A 8 -10.02 1.36 21.32
C PHE A 8 -9.22 0.18 21.88
N ALA A 9 -8.08 -0.19 21.30
CA ALA A 9 -7.24 -1.30 21.76
C ALA A 9 -5.72 -0.97 21.77
N PRO A 10 -5.29 0.17 22.35
CA PRO A 10 -3.88 0.58 22.35
C PRO A 10 -2.97 -0.41 23.08
N ASN A 11 -3.43 -1.01 24.19
CA ASN A 11 -2.66 -1.99 24.95
C ASN A 11 -2.36 -3.25 24.14
N TRP A 12 -3.31 -3.68 23.30
CA TRP A 12 -3.11 -4.84 22.44
C TRP A 12 -2.04 -4.56 21.38
N LEU A 13 -2.07 -3.38 20.76
CA LEU A 13 -1.05 -2.92 19.82
C LEU A 13 0.33 -2.77 20.47
N GLY A 14 0.36 -2.34 21.74
CA GLY A 14 1.58 -2.17 22.52
C GLY A 14 2.19 -3.46 23.06
N THR A 15 1.51 -4.61 22.95
CA THR A 15 2.09 -5.88 23.41
C THR A 15 3.31 -6.27 22.56
N PRO A 16 4.43 -6.66 23.20
CA PRO A 16 5.59 -7.22 22.50
C PRO A 16 5.23 -8.46 21.69
N LEU A 17 5.90 -8.65 20.55
CA LEU A 17 5.73 -9.85 19.72
C LEU A 17 6.28 -11.11 20.39
N TYR A 18 7.39 -10.97 21.12
CA TYR A 18 8.07 -12.05 21.81
C TYR A 18 8.57 -11.55 23.19
N THR A 19 8.78 -12.47 24.12
CA THR A 19 9.37 -12.13 25.42
C THR A 19 10.80 -11.61 25.21
N GLY A 20 11.07 -10.38 25.66
CA GLY A 20 12.39 -9.75 25.56
C GLY A 20 12.63 -8.85 24.33
N THR A 21 11.62 -8.64 23.46
CA THR A 21 11.73 -7.68 22.35
C THR A 21 10.99 -6.38 22.66
N SER A 22 11.53 -5.25 22.19
CA SER A 22 10.83 -3.96 22.20
C SER A 22 9.86 -3.80 21.02
N VAL A 23 9.85 -4.74 20.07
CA VAL A 23 8.96 -4.68 18.90
C VAL A 23 7.55 -5.09 19.30
N THR A 24 6.63 -4.14 19.21
CA THR A 24 5.21 -4.34 19.55
C THR A 24 4.41 -4.79 18.32
N ARG A 25 3.27 -5.44 18.53
CA ARG A 25 2.36 -5.91 17.47
C ARG A 25 1.92 -4.80 16.52
N GLY A 26 1.85 -3.57 17.00
CA GLY A 26 1.49 -2.42 16.18
C GLY A 26 2.50 -2.09 15.09
N ILE A 27 3.79 -2.41 15.28
CA ILE A 27 4.83 -2.12 14.30
C ILE A 27 4.62 -2.94 13.01
N PRO A 28 4.53 -4.28 13.03
CA PRO A 28 4.22 -5.06 11.84
C PRO A 28 2.91 -4.69 11.17
N ILE A 29 1.86 -4.39 11.95
CA ILE A 29 0.55 -4.00 11.41
C ILE A 29 0.66 -2.67 10.66
N GLY A 30 1.34 -1.67 11.24
CA GLY A 30 1.58 -0.38 10.60
C GLY A 30 2.40 -0.53 9.31
N VAL A 31 3.48 -1.32 9.34
CA VAL A 31 4.30 -1.60 8.16
C VAL A 31 3.47 -2.30 7.07
N GLY A 32 2.65 -3.30 7.44
CA GLY A 32 1.76 -3.98 6.50
C GLY A 32 0.79 -3.02 5.82
N LEU A 33 0.23 -2.07 6.56
CA LEU A 33 -0.66 -1.05 6.00
C LEU A 33 0.04 -0.11 5.02
N ILE A 34 1.29 0.27 5.32
CA ILE A 34 2.10 1.09 4.40
C ILE A 34 2.33 0.32 3.10
N VAL A 35 2.78 -0.93 3.19
CA VAL A 35 3.01 -1.79 2.01
C VAL A 35 1.74 -1.95 1.18
N ILE A 36 0.60 -2.26 1.81
CA ILE A 36 -0.69 -2.37 1.13
C ILE A 36 -1.07 -1.05 0.44
N SER A 37 -0.85 0.09 1.10
CA SER A 37 -1.17 1.40 0.52
C SER A 37 -0.35 1.68 -0.74
N PHE A 38 0.95 1.37 -0.73
CA PHE A 38 1.80 1.49 -1.91
C PHE A 38 1.37 0.53 -3.02
N LEU A 39 1.07 -0.73 -2.69
CA LEU A 39 0.61 -1.71 -3.67
C LEU A 39 -0.70 -1.28 -4.34
N LEU A 40 -1.68 -0.85 -3.55
CA LEU A 40 -2.95 -0.36 -4.08
C LEU A 40 -2.75 0.87 -4.95
N THR A 41 -1.87 1.79 -4.53
CA THR A 41 -1.53 2.97 -5.33
C THR A 41 -0.87 2.57 -6.65
N GLY A 42 0.08 1.64 -6.63
CA GLY A 42 0.73 1.13 -7.84
C GLY A 42 -0.26 0.44 -8.78
N ILE A 43 -1.13 -0.42 -8.25
CA ILE A 43 -2.19 -1.09 -9.01
C ILE A 43 -3.15 -0.05 -9.61
N TYR A 44 -3.57 0.93 -8.81
CA TYR A 44 -4.44 2.01 -9.26
C TYR A 44 -3.79 2.79 -10.41
N VAL A 45 -2.54 3.21 -10.26
CA VAL A 45 -1.79 3.96 -11.28
C VAL A 45 -1.64 3.12 -12.56
N TRP A 46 -1.28 1.84 -12.43
CA TRP A 46 -1.17 0.94 -13.58
C TRP A 46 -2.51 0.78 -14.30
N ARG A 47 -3.59 0.59 -13.55
CA ARG A 47 -4.96 0.46 -14.10
C ARG A 47 -5.42 1.76 -14.78
N ALA A 48 -5.16 2.91 -14.15
CA ALA A 48 -5.59 4.23 -14.64
C ALA A 48 -4.77 4.69 -15.86
N ASN A 49 -3.47 4.42 -15.89
CA ASN A 49 -2.60 4.81 -17.00
C ASN A 49 -2.72 3.90 -18.23
N GLY A 50 -3.37 2.74 -18.11
CA GLY A 50 -3.57 1.82 -19.24
C GLY A 50 -4.37 2.42 -20.42
N GLU A 51 -5.14 3.49 -20.20
CA GLU A 51 -5.88 4.19 -21.26
C GLU A 51 -4.97 5.13 -22.08
N PHE A 52 -3.95 5.73 -21.43
CA PHE A 52 -2.98 6.61 -22.08
C PHE A 52 -1.93 5.85 -22.90
N ASP A 53 -1.49 4.67 -22.43
CA ASP A 53 -0.57 3.82 -23.19
C ASP A 53 -1.16 3.39 -24.53
N ARG A 54 -2.47 3.10 -24.58
CA ARG A 54 -3.13 2.67 -25.82
C ARG A 54 -3.24 3.78 -26.87
N LEU A 55 -3.48 5.02 -26.44
CA LEU A 55 -3.53 6.19 -27.33
C LEU A 55 -2.13 6.59 -27.80
N THR A 56 -1.13 6.52 -26.91
CA THR A 56 0.28 6.81 -27.24
C THR A 56 0.84 5.80 -28.25
N GLN A 57 0.52 4.51 -28.10
CA GLN A 57 0.91 3.47 -29.05
C GLN A 57 0.31 3.69 -30.45
N LYS A 58 -0.93 4.16 -30.54
CA LYS A 58 -1.56 4.49 -31.83
C LYS A 58 -0.87 5.68 -32.52
N LEU A 59 -0.62 6.76 -31.79
CA LEU A 59 0.09 7.93 -32.32
C LEU A 59 1.49 7.58 -32.82
N LEU A 60 2.25 6.78 -32.08
CA LEU A 60 3.58 6.33 -32.51
C LEU A 60 3.54 5.41 -33.73
N SER A 61 2.45 4.65 -33.92
CA SER A 61 2.27 3.81 -35.11
C SER A 61 1.92 4.60 -36.37
N GLU A 62 1.18 5.70 -36.24
CA GLU A 62 0.81 6.58 -37.37
C GLU A 62 1.99 7.45 -37.84
N VAL A 63 2.89 7.87 -36.94
CA VAL A 63 4.07 8.68 -37.31
C VAL A 63 5.18 7.85 -37.95
N LYS A 64 5.18 6.52 -37.77
CA LYS A 64 6.17 5.60 -38.33
C LYS A 64 5.78 4.99 -39.69
N ALA A 65 4.54 5.17 -40.13
CA ALA A 65 4.02 4.73 -41.43
C ALA A 65 4.22 5.84 -42.47
#